data_AF-A0A6L8UEJ5-F1
#
_entry.id   AF-A0A6L8UEJ5-F1
#
_cell.length_a   1.000
_cell.length_b   1.000
_cell.length_c   1.000
_cell.angle_alpha   90.00
_cell.angle_beta   90.00
_cell.angle_gamma   90.00
#
_symmetry.space_group_name_H-M   'P 1'
#
loop_
_entity.id
_entity.type
_entity.pdbx_description
1 polymer ?
#
loop_
_entity_poly.entity_id
_entity_poly.type
_entity_poly.pdbx_seq_one_letter_code
_entity_poly.pdbx_strand_id
1 'polypeptide(L)'
;MGFEVIDISMYSPKNSDLFLFDTSVWMHLFCPLGGYHEKEQRAFSLFLKKAQSSKSSIFITSLVLCEFANAYLRSDFKLWQKREGRFNANFKKEFVGSNRYKKTVGIIASVINNILSICRKESDNFNVIEINKILNHFQSIDFNDSYYLELSSKSEFKIVTADYDFIKYRNHGQKIVTIIERKS
;
A
#
# COMPACT_ATOMS: atom_id res chain seq x y z
N MET A 1 17.58 16.08 -4.83
CA MET A 1 17.58 14.69 -5.36
C MET A 1 16.40 14.57 -6.33
N GLY A 2 16.60 13.89 -7.45
CA GLY A 2 15.59 13.82 -8.52
C GLY A 2 14.69 12.59 -8.40
N PHE A 3 13.44 12.74 -8.88
CA PHE A 3 12.51 11.66 -9.18
C PHE A 3 13.22 10.49 -9.86
N GLU A 4 13.08 9.28 -9.32
CA GLU A 4 13.65 8.06 -9.90
C GLU A 4 12.66 6.91 -9.76
N VAL A 5 12.33 6.24 -10.87
CA VAL A 5 11.52 5.02 -10.88
C VAL A 5 12.43 3.85 -11.16
N ILE A 6 12.39 2.85 -10.29
CA ILE A 6 13.27 1.69 -10.32
C ILE A 6 12.42 0.42 -10.42
N ASP A 7 12.77 -0.43 -11.39
CA ASP A 7 12.22 -1.78 -11.52
C ASP A 7 12.53 -2.59 -10.25
N ILE A 8 11.50 -3.09 -9.58
CA ILE A 8 11.59 -3.88 -8.35
C ILE A 8 12.46 -5.13 -8.51
N SER A 9 12.54 -5.68 -9.73
CA SER A 9 13.40 -6.83 -10.02
C SER A 9 14.89 -6.48 -10.00
N MET A 10 15.23 -5.23 -10.33
CA MET A 10 16.60 -4.71 -10.41
C MET A 10 17.07 -4.07 -9.11
N TYR A 11 16.16 -3.66 -8.24
CA TYR A 11 16.52 -3.08 -6.96
C TYR A 11 17.04 -4.14 -5.98
N SER A 12 18.19 -3.86 -5.35
CA SER A 12 18.81 -4.68 -4.31
C SER A 12 18.82 -3.92 -2.98
N PRO A 13 17.89 -4.25 -2.05
CA PRO A 13 17.82 -3.64 -0.72
C PRO A 13 19.13 -3.71 0.07
N LYS A 14 19.45 -2.60 0.74
CA LYS A 14 20.61 -2.43 1.62
C LYS A 14 20.13 -2.18 3.04
N ASN A 15 20.94 -2.51 4.04
CA ASN A 15 20.60 -2.30 5.45
C ASN A 15 20.19 -0.84 5.77
N SER A 16 20.81 0.14 5.12
CA SER A 16 20.51 1.57 5.28
C SER A 16 19.23 2.02 4.56
N ASP A 17 18.56 1.14 3.82
CA ASP A 17 17.32 1.49 3.14
C ASP A 17 16.16 1.57 4.13
N LEU A 18 15.36 2.62 3.93
CA LEU A 18 14.07 2.83 4.58
C LEU A 18 12.98 2.76 3.50
N PHE A 19 11.97 1.92 3.71
CA PHE A 19 10.87 1.73 2.79
C PHE A 19 9.52 2.07 3.43
N LEU A 20 8.67 2.71 2.64
CA LEU A 20 7.23 2.72 2.83
C LEU A 20 6.63 1.77 1.79
N PHE A 21 5.94 0.74 2.24
CA PHE A 21 5.15 -0.10 1.33
C PHE A 21 3.74 0.47 1.30
N ASP A 22 3.32 0.85 0.12
CA ASP A 22 1.98 1.35 -0.15
C ASP A 22 0.90 0.26 0.07
N THR A 23 -0.33 0.67 0.31
CA THR A 23 -1.52 -0.19 0.48
C THR A 23 -1.65 -1.20 -0.64
N SER A 24 -1.40 -0.77 -1.90
CA SER A 24 -1.45 -1.65 -3.06
C SER A 24 -0.52 -2.87 -2.92
N VAL A 25 0.67 -2.71 -2.35
CA VAL A 25 1.61 -3.81 -2.10
C VAL A 25 1.08 -4.77 -1.05
N TRP A 26 0.56 -4.26 0.06
CA TRP A 26 -0.01 -5.10 1.13
C TRP A 26 -1.23 -5.88 0.64
N MET A 27 -2.04 -5.29 -0.22
CA MET A 27 -3.15 -5.97 -0.88
C MET A 27 -2.65 -7.15 -1.75
N HIS A 28 -1.59 -6.97 -2.54
CA HIS A 28 -1.00 -8.08 -3.31
C HIS A 28 -0.43 -9.19 -2.43
N LEU A 29 0.18 -8.83 -1.30
CA LEU A 29 0.81 -9.80 -0.39
C LEU A 29 -0.23 -10.60 0.42
N PHE A 30 -1.28 -9.94 0.92
CA PHE A 30 -2.13 -10.50 1.96
C PHE A 30 -3.63 -10.52 1.66
N CYS A 31 -4.08 -10.01 0.51
CA CYS A 31 -5.48 -10.07 0.10
C CYS A 31 -5.67 -11.07 -1.06
N PRO A 32 -5.85 -12.39 -0.79
CA PRO A 32 -5.96 -13.44 -1.81
C PRO A 32 -7.32 -13.47 -2.54
N LEU A 33 -7.95 -12.32 -2.72
CA LEU A 33 -9.31 -12.21 -3.24
C LEU A 33 -9.29 -12.21 -4.77
N GLY A 34 -9.51 -13.39 -5.37
CA GLY A 34 -9.91 -13.51 -6.78
C GLY A 34 -8.86 -14.04 -7.77
N GLY A 35 -7.64 -14.40 -7.33
CA GLY A 35 -6.65 -15.04 -8.21
C GLY A 35 -6.07 -14.15 -9.31
N TYR A 36 -6.23 -12.83 -9.20
CA TYR A 36 -5.66 -11.87 -10.14
C TYR A 36 -4.29 -11.40 -9.61
N HIS A 37 -3.31 -11.32 -10.52
CA HIS A 37 -1.96 -10.76 -10.32
C HIS A 37 -0.88 -11.64 -9.68
N GLU A 38 -0.81 -12.95 -10.00
CA GLU A 38 0.25 -13.84 -9.51
C GLU A 38 1.68 -13.32 -9.76
N LYS A 39 1.92 -12.68 -10.92
CA LYS A 39 3.22 -12.10 -11.25
C LYS A 39 3.61 -11.00 -10.28
N GLU A 40 2.68 -10.10 -9.96
CA GLU A 40 2.90 -8.95 -9.09
C GLU A 40 3.04 -9.40 -7.64
N GLN A 41 2.17 -10.31 -7.19
CA GLN A 41 2.29 -10.96 -5.89
C GLN A 41 3.66 -11.62 -5.70
N ARG A 42 4.15 -12.35 -6.72
CA ARG A 42 5.47 -12.97 -6.67
C ARG A 42 6.58 -11.93 -6.61
N ALA A 43 6.49 -10.86 -7.40
CA ALA A 43 7.48 -9.79 -7.39
C ALA A 43 7.57 -9.10 -6.02
N PHE A 44 6.43 -8.71 -5.43
CA PHE A 44 6.39 -8.09 -4.11
C PHE A 44 6.81 -9.05 -2.99
N SER A 45 6.43 -10.33 -3.07
CA SER A 45 6.86 -11.34 -2.09
C SER A 45 8.38 -11.53 -2.10
N LEU A 46 8.98 -11.60 -3.29
CA LEU A 46 10.44 -11.68 -3.45
C LEU A 46 11.13 -10.42 -2.93
N PHE A 47 10.56 -9.24 -3.22
CA PHE A 47 11.11 -7.97 -2.76
C PHE A 47 11.06 -7.83 -1.23
N LEU A 48 9.92 -8.18 -0.60
CA LEU A 48 9.78 -8.20 0.85
C LEU A 48 10.85 -9.10 1.49
N LYS A 49 11.06 -10.30 0.92
CA LYS A 49 12.10 -11.22 1.38
C LYS A 49 13.50 -10.61 1.25
N LYS A 50 13.82 -9.93 0.14
CA LYS A 50 15.09 -9.22 -0.04
C LYS A 50 15.28 -8.10 1.00
N ALA A 51 14.24 -7.29 1.26
CA ALA A 51 14.27 -6.23 2.25
C ALA A 51 14.52 -6.77 3.67
N GLN A 52 13.84 -7.87 4.05
CA GLN A 52 14.08 -8.54 5.33
C GLN A 52 15.48 -9.14 5.43
N SER A 53 15.97 -9.79 4.36
CA SER A 53 17.27 -10.47 4.34
C SER A 53 18.44 -9.49 4.45
N SER A 54 18.30 -8.31 3.85
CA SER A 54 19.26 -7.20 3.99
C SER A 54 19.12 -6.42 5.30
N LYS A 55 18.11 -6.74 6.12
CA LYS A 55 17.74 -6.02 7.34
C LYS A 55 17.43 -4.54 7.08
N SER A 56 16.83 -4.25 5.92
CA SER A 56 16.29 -2.92 5.61
C SER A 56 15.15 -2.57 6.59
N SER A 57 14.93 -1.29 6.84
CA SER A 57 13.78 -0.85 7.63
C SER A 57 12.56 -0.70 6.72
N ILE A 58 11.46 -1.34 7.08
CA ILE A 58 10.15 -1.07 6.49
C ILE A 58 9.34 -0.39 7.58
N PHE A 59 8.84 0.81 7.33
CA PHE A 59 7.97 1.48 8.27
C PHE A 59 6.53 1.48 7.78
N ILE A 60 5.61 1.66 8.71
CA ILE A 60 4.19 1.73 8.44
C ILE A 60 3.52 2.83 9.25
N THR A 61 2.57 3.49 8.60
CA THR A 61 1.78 4.60 9.15
C THR A 61 0.35 4.14 9.43
N SER A 62 -0.40 4.89 10.22
CA SER A 62 -1.80 4.55 10.47
C SER A 62 -2.65 4.72 9.21
N LEU A 63 -2.25 5.64 8.32
CA LEU A 63 -2.93 5.90 7.05
C LEU A 63 -2.90 4.67 6.12
N VAL A 64 -1.74 4.03 5.96
CA VAL A 64 -1.61 2.78 5.17
C VAL A 64 -2.49 1.67 5.76
N LEU A 65 -2.49 1.50 7.09
CA LEU A 65 -3.31 0.46 7.73
C LEU A 65 -4.81 0.73 7.58
N CYS A 66 -5.22 1.99 7.70
CA CYS A 66 -6.60 2.42 7.51
C CYS A 66 -7.08 2.13 6.08
N GLU A 67 -6.28 2.50 5.10
CA GLU A 67 -6.60 2.26 3.70
C GLU A 67 -6.62 0.76 3.38
N PHE A 68 -5.64 -0.01 3.84
CA PHE A 68 -5.59 -1.47 3.70
C PHE A 68 -6.85 -2.14 4.25
N ALA A 69 -7.24 -1.85 5.50
CA ALA A 69 -8.42 -2.46 6.11
C ALA A 69 -9.70 -2.15 5.33
N ASN A 70 -9.86 -0.89 4.91
CA ASN A 70 -11.03 -0.46 4.14
C ASN A 70 -11.05 -1.07 2.73
N ALA A 71 -9.92 -1.08 2.03
CA ALA A 71 -9.77 -1.67 0.69
C ALA A 71 -10.05 -3.17 0.71
N TYR A 72 -9.56 -3.88 1.73
CA TYR A 72 -9.85 -5.31 1.93
C TYR A 72 -11.34 -5.55 2.14
N LEU A 73 -11.98 -4.82 3.06
CA LEU A 73 -13.42 -4.95 3.32
C LEU A 73 -14.26 -4.68 2.07
N ARG A 74 -13.89 -3.67 1.29
CA ARG A 74 -14.58 -3.33 0.03
C ARG A 74 -14.40 -4.42 -1.03
N SER A 75 -13.22 -5.00 -1.11
CA SER A 75 -12.94 -6.12 -2.02
C SER A 75 -13.75 -7.36 -1.64
N ASP A 76 -13.80 -7.69 -0.34
CA ASP A 76 -14.60 -8.82 0.14
C ASP A 76 -16.10 -8.59 -0.06
N PHE A 77 -16.57 -7.38 0.16
CA PHE A 77 -17.96 -7.01 -0.11
C PHE A 77 -18.33 -7.24 -1.57
N LYS A 78 -17.50 -6.81 -2.54
CA LYS A 78 -17.75 -7.05 -3.97
C LYS A 78 -17.83 -8.55 -4.28
N LEU A 79 -16.96 -9.36 -3.69
CA LEU A 79 -17.01 -10.82 -3.86
C LEU A 79 -18.27 -11.43 -3.24
N TRP A 80 -18.67 -10.97 -2.05
CA TRP A 80 -19.90 -11.39 -1.40
C TRP A 80 -21.13 -11.05 -2.24
N GLN A 81 -21.22 -9.82 -2.79
CA GLN A 81 -22.28 -9.45 -3.72
C GLN A 81 -22.37 -10.39 -4.92
N LYS A 82 -21.22 -10.70 -5.53
CA LYS A 82 -21.16 -11.60 -6.70
C LYS A 82 -21.59 -13.04 -6.35
N ARG A 83 -21.12 -13.57 -5.22
CA ARG A 83 -21.41 -14.96 -4.80
C ARG A 83 -22.86 -15.16 -4.37
N GLU A 84 -23.45 -14.15 -3.73
CA GLU A 84 -24.83 -14.20 -3.23
C GLU A 84 -25.86 -13.66 -4.25
N GLY A 85 -25.42 -13.20 -5.43
CA GLY A 85 -26.30 -12.57 -6.42
C GLY A 85 -26.88 -11.22 -5.99
N ARG A 86 -26.27 -10.55 -5.00
CA ARG A 86 -26.74 -9.29 -4.39
C ARG A 86 -26.03 -8.06 -4.96
N PHE A 87 -26.07 -7.88 -6.28
CA PHE A 87 -25.32 -6.83 -6.98
C PHE A 87 -25.65 -5.40 -6.53
N ASN A 88 -26.87 -5.17 -6.04
CA ASN A 88 -27.31 -3.85 -5.55
C ASN A 88 -27.21 -3.69 -4.03
N ALA A 89 -26.60 -4.67 -3.34
CA ALA A 89 -26.48 -4.59 -1.91
C ALA A 89 -25.73 -3.32 -1.47
N ASN A 90 -26.07 -2.82 -0.29
CA ASN A 90 -25.41 -1.66 0.29
C ASN A 90 -24.36 -2.09 1.33
N PHE A 91 -23.12 -1.63 1.15
CA PHE A 91 -22.02 -1.96 2.05
C PHE A 91 -22.34 -1.68 3.53
N LYS A 92 -22.86 -0.49 3.86
CA LYS A 92 -23.09 -0.10 5.26
C LYS A 92 -24.33 -0.78 5.85
N LYS A 93 -25.41 -0.87 5.08
CA LYS A 93 -26.71 -1.36 5.60
C LYS A 93 -26.78 -2.88 5.67
N GLU A 94 -26.11 -3.59 4.76
CA GLU A 94 -26.33 -5.02 4.57
C GLU A 94 -25.08 -5.87 4.76
N PHE A 95 -23.89 -5.29 4.59
CA PHE A 95 -22.65 -6.03 4.79
C PHE A 95 -22.01 -5.75 6.15
N VAL A 96 -21.83 -4.49 6.54
CA VAL A 96 -21.29 -4.13 7.85
C VAL A 96 -22.17 -4.72 8.95
N GLY A 97 -21.55 -5.39 9.93
CA GLY A 97 -22.24 -6.08 11.02
C GLY A 97 -22.70 -7.51 10.70
N SER A 98 -22.72 -7.91 9.42
CA SER A 98 -23.02 -9.28 9.02
C SER A 98 -21.98 -10.29 9.51
N ASN A 99 -22.32 -11.58 9.51
CA ASN A 99 -21.38 -12.65 9.83
C ASN A 99 -20.20 -12.71 8.84
N ARG A 100 -20.41 -12.38 7.56
CA ARG A 100 -19.31 -12.30 6.59
C ARG A 100 -18.35 -11.18 6.96
N TYR A 101 -18.87 -9.98 7.24
CA TYR A 101 -18.06 -8.84 7.67
C TYR A 101 -17.23 -9.14 8.92
N LYS A 102 -17.84 -9.71 9.97
CA LYS A 102 -17.11 -10.06 11.21
C LYS A 102 -15.96 -11.05 10.96
N LYS A 103 -16.19 -12.06 10.10
CA LYS A 103 -15.13 -13.00 9.69
C LYS A 103 -14.00 -12.27 8.96
N THR A 104 -14.34 -11.37 8.04
CA THR A 104 -13.36 -10.60 7.27
C THR A 104 -12.56 -9.65 8.15
N VAL A 105 -13.20 -8.99 9.13
CA VAL A 105 -12.49 -8.17 10.15
C VAL A 105 -11.51 -9.03 10.95
N GLY A 106 -11.88 -10.25 11.35
CA GLY A 106 -10.96 -11.17 12.03
C GLY A 106 -9.74 -11.54 11.19
N ILE A 107 -9.93 -11.76 9.89
CA ILE A 107 -8.82 -12.00 8.95
C ILE A 107 -7.93 -10.77 8.84
N ILE A 108 -8.51 -9.59 8.64
CA ILE A 108 -7.78 -8.32 8.52
C ILE A 108 -6.97 -8.06 9.79
N ALA A 109 -7.53 -8.27 10.98
CA ALA A 109 -6.82 -8.09 12.24
C ALA A 109 -5.59 -9.01 12.35
N SER A 110 -5.74 -10.29 11.97
CA SER A 110 -4.62 -11.24 11.92
C SER A 110 -3.53 -10.81 10.94
N VAL A 111 -3.93 -10.37 9.74
CA VAL A 111 -2.99 -9.86 8.73
C VAL A 111 -2.28 -8.59 9.21
N ILE A 112 -2.99 -7.63 9.80
CA ILE A 112 -2.38 -6.40 10.33
C ILE A 112 -1.34 -6.75 11.40
N ASN A 113 -1.63 -7.70 12.30
CA ASN A 113 -0.63 -8.15 13.28
C ASN A 113 0.62 -8.73 12.62
N ASN A 114 0.47 -9.48 11.52
CA ASN A 114 1.62 -9.97 10.74
C ASN A 114 2.40 -8.81 10.10
N ILE A 115 1.72 -7.83 9.49
CA ILE A 115 2.36 -6.64 8.93
C ILE A 115 3.14 -5.88 10.01
N LEU A 116 2.53 -5.67 11.18
CA LEU A 116 3.14 -4.98 12.33
C LEU A 116 4.32 -5.75 12.94
N SER A 117 4.39 -7.07 12.74
CA SER A 117 5.57 -7.86 13.17
C SER A 117 6.77 -7.69 12.25
N ILE A 118 6.53 -7.23 11.01
CA ILE A 118 7.55 -7.02 9.97
C ILE A 118 7.97 -5.55 9.90
N CYS A 119 7.07 -4.62 10.23
CA CYS A 119 7.26 -3.19 10.07
C CYS A 119 7.57 -2.47 11.38
N ARG A 120 8.36 -1.39 11.29
CA ARG A 120 8.47 -0.39 12.35
C ARG A 120 7.24 0.53 12.29
N LYS A 121 6.50 0.63 13.40
CA LYS A 121 5.41 1.60 13.52
C LYS A 121 5.99 3.02 13.55
N GLU A 122 5.46 3.91 12.73
CA GLU A 122 5.86 5.32 12.69
C GLU A 122 4.67 6.25 12.91
N SER A 123 5.00 7.45 13.41
CA SER A 123 4.04 8.54 13.54
C SER A 123 3.60 9.03 12.16
N ASP A 124 2.31 9.32 12.00
CA ASP A 124 1.83 9.97 10.78
C ASP A 124 2.33 11.42 10.66
N ASN A 125 2.78 12.04 11.76
CA ASN A 125 3.34 13.40 11.78
C ASN A 125 2.37 14.50 11.28
N PHE A 126 1.07 14.28 11.43
CA PHE A 126 0.04 15.22 10.98
C PHE A 126 0.21 16.65 11.56
N ASN A 127 0.74 16.76 12.77
CA ASN A 127 0.99 18.03 13.45
C ASN A 127 2.11 18.87 12.82
N VAL A 128 3.00 18.28 12.02
CA VAL A 128 4.17 18.97 11.42
C VAL A 128 4.16 18.98 9.89
N ILE A 129 3.23 18.27 9.27
CA ILE A 129 3.08 18.16 7.83
C ILE A 129 2.46 19.45 7.26
N GLU A 130 2.96 19.90 6.12
CA GLU A 130 2.46 21.11 5.46
C GLU A 130 1.23 20.79 4.59
N ILE A 131 0.03 20.96 5.16
CA ILE A 131 -1.23 20.62 4.48
C ILE A 131 -1.39 21.28 3.10
N ASN A 132 -0.87 22.49 2.91
CA ASN A 132 -0.93 23.18 1.62
C ASN A 132 -0.14 22.43 0.52
N LYS A 133 0.98 21.79 0.87
CA LYS A 133 1.73 20.96 -0.08
C LYS A 133 0.96 19.71 -0.46
N ILE A 134 0.32 19.06 0.52
CA ILE A 134 -0.58 17.92 0.26
C ILE A 134 -1.70 18.35 -0.67
N LEU A 135 -2.41 19.44 -0.37
CA LEU A 135 -3.52 19.93 -1.19
C LEU A 135 -3.10 20.31 -2.60
N ASN A 136 -1.86 20.79 -2.79
CA ASN A 136 -1.31 21.07 -4.11
C ASN A 136 -1.02 19.78 -4.89
N HIS A 137 -0.43 18.77 -4.25
CA HIS A 137 -0.19 17.46 -4.88
C HIS A 137 -1.51 16.73 -5.18
N PHE A 138 -2.52 16.86 -4.30
CA PHE A 138 -3.82 16.20 -4.40
C PHE A 138 -4.64 16.63 -5.63
N GLN A 139 -4.26 17.71 -6.28
CA GLN A 139 -4.85 18.10 -7.57
C GLN A 139 -4.48 17.13 -8.71
N SER A 140 -3.46 16.29 -8.51
CA SER A 140 -2.91 15.39 -9.54
C SER A 140 -2.88 13.91 -9.15
N ILE A 141 -2.76 13.61 -7.85
CA ILE A 141 -2.73 12.24 -7.29
C ILE A 141 -3.70 12.15 -6.12
N ASP A 142 -3.89 10.98 -5.53
CA ASP A 142 -4.79 10.86 -4.39
C ASP A 142 -4.26 11.53 -3.12
N PHE A 143 -5.12 11.65 -2.10
CA PHE A 143 -4.76 12.36 -0.88
C PHE A 143 -3.70 11.61 -0.06
N ASN A 144 -3.76 10.28 -0.02
CA ASN A 144 -2.82 9.46 0.73
C ASN A 144 -1.44 9.51 0.07
N ASP A 145 -1.38 9.45 -1.25
CA ASP A 145 -0.15 9.58 -2.04
C ASP A 145 0.48 10.95 -1.83
N SER A 146 -0.34 12.00 -1.90
CA SER A 146 0.06 13.38 -1.59
C SER A 146 0.62 13.51 -0.18
N TYR A 147 0.01 12.80 0.78
CA TYR A 147 0.46 12.74 2.16
C TYR A 147 1.82 12.05 2.29
N TYR A 148 2.00 10.90 1.64
CA TYR A 148 3.26 10.16 1.67
C TYR A 148 4.40 10.94 1.02
N LEU A 149 4.12 11.70 -0.05
CA LEU A 149 5.11 12.63 -0.63
C LEU A 149 5.51 13.72 0.36
N GLU A 150 4.56 14.37 1.05
CA GLU A 150 4.94 15.38 2.05
C GLU A 150 5.66 14.76 3.26
N LEU A 151 5.24 13.57 3.72
CA LEU A 151 5.91 12.84 4.79
C LEU A 151 7.36 12.50 4.40
N SER A 152 7.59 12.13 3.14
CA SER A 152 8.92 11.82 2.61
C SER A 152 9.85 13.02 2.48
N SER A 153 9.33 14.25 2.55
CA SER A 153 10.18 15.45 2.66
C SER A 153 10.93 15.52 3.99
N LYS A 154 10.44 14.81 5.02
CA LYS A 154 11.00 14.80 6.38
C LYS A 154 11.94 13.62 6.63
N SER A 155 11.91 12.60 5.77
CA SER A 155 12.72 11.38 5.87
C SER A 155 12.94 10.79 4.49
N GLU A 156 14.20 10.54 4.11
CA GLU A 156 14.53 9.90 2.82
C GLU A 156 14.16 8.41 2.83
N PHE A 157 12.90 8.11 2.51
CA PHE A 157 12.43 6.75 2.27
C PHE A 157 12.08 6.52 0.81
N LYS A 158 12.07 5.24 0.42
CA LYS A 158 11.64 4.78 -0.90
C LYS A 158 10.21 4.27 -0.82
N ILE A 159 9.38 4.65 -1.78
CA ILE A 159 8.00 4.16 -1.87
C ILE A 159 8.00 2.90 -2.72
N VAL A 160 7.46 1.82 -2.18
CA VAL A 160 7.22 0.58 -2.92
C VAL A 160 5.73 0.50 -3.20
N THR A 161 5.34 0.49 -4.47
CA THR A 161 3.94 0.59 -4.88
C THR A 161 3.67 -0.19 -6.17
N ALA A 162 2.43 -0.65 -6.34
CA ALA A 162 1.88 -1.11 -7.61
C ALA A 162 1.08 0.00 -8.33
N ASP A 163 0.88 1.14 -7.68
CA ASP A 163 0.08 2.25 -8.22
C ASP A 163 0.88 3.04 -9.26
N TYR A 164 0.26 3.22 -10.42
CA TYR A 164 0.84 3.93 -11.54
C TYR A 164 0.81 5.46 -11.37
N ASP A 165 0.00 6.00 -10.44
CA ASP A 165 -0.12 7.44 -10.24
C ASP A 165 1.17 8.05 -9.64
N PHE A 166 1.88 7.32 -8.77
CA PHE A 166 3.26 7.65 -8.35
C PHE A 166 4.26 7.68 -9.51
N ILE A 167 4.01 6.95 -10.59
CA ILE A 167 4.89 6.90 -11.76
C ILE A 167 4.63 8.10 -12.69
N LYS A 168 3.37 8.54 -12.81
CA LYS A 168 2.97 9.69 -13.64
C LYS A 168 3.37 11.00 -13.01
N TYR A 169 3.21 11.15 -11.70
CA TYR A 169 3.48 12.40 -11.02
C TYR A 169 4.97 12.55 -10.71
N ARG A 170 5.71 13.19 -11.63
CA ARG A 170 7.18 13.31 -11.54
C ARG A 170 7.68 14.47 -10.69
N ASN A 171 6.78 15.30 -10.16
CA ASN A 171 7.16 16.48 -9.41
C ASN A 171 7.33 16.16 -7.91
N HIS A 172 8.24 15.22 -7.65
CA HIS A 172 8.68 14.82 -6.32
C HIS A 172 10.13 14.33 -6.34
N GLY A 173 10.83 14.35 -5.21
CA GLY A 173 12.24 13.95 -5.10
C GLY A 173 12.47 12.48 -4.77
N GLN A 174 11.39 11.72 -4.59
CA GLN A 174 11.40 10.38 -4.02
C GLN A 174 11.74 9.31 -5.05
N LYS A 175 12.34 8.23 -4.55
CA LYS A 175 12.61 7.02 -5.33
C LYS A 175 11.43 6.08 -5.21
N ILE A 176 10.85 5.73 -6.35
CA ILE A 176 9.74 4.79 -6.47
C ILE A 176 10.30 3.44 -6.90
N VAL A 177 9.99 2.38 -6.16
CA VAL A 177 10.32 1.00 -6.51
C VAL A 177 9.03 0.31 -6.90
N THR A 178 8.91 -0.12 -8.16
CA THR A 178 7.66 -0.65 -8.71
C THR A 178 7.93 -1.69 -9.79
N ILE A 179 6.87 -2.37 -10.25
CA ILE A 179 6.96 -3.31 -11.37
C ILE A 179 6.90 -2.50 -12.66
N ILE A 180 7.93 -2.57 -13.48
CA ILE A 180 7.93 -1.97 -14.81
C ILE A 180 7.64 -3.09 -15.82
N GLU A 181 6.46 -3.07 -16.43
CA GLU A 181 6.16 -3.97 -17.54
C GLU A 181 7.12 -3.67 -18.70
N ARG A 182 8.02 -4.61 -18.98
CA ARG A 182 8.80 -4.58 -20.22
C ARG A 182 7.90 -5.08 -21.32
N LYS A 183 7.52 -4.21 -22.25
CA LYS A 183 6.99 -4.65 -23.55
C LYS A 183 8.08 -5.53 -24.18
N SER A 184 7.82 -6.83 -24.24
CA SER A 184 8.55 -7.79 -25.07
C SER A 184 8.30 -7.49 -26.54
#